data_AF-A0A5E5BW72-F1
#
_entry.id   AF-A0A5E5BW72-F1
#
_cell.length_a   1.000
_cell.length_b   1.000
_cell.length_c   1.000
_cell.angle_alpha   90.00
_cell.angle_beta   90.00
_cell.angle_gamma   90.00
#
_symmetry.space_group_name_H-M   'P 1'
#
loop_
_entity.id
_entity.type
_entity.pdbx_description
1 polymer ?
#
loop_
_entity_poly.entity_id
_entity_poly.type
_entity_poly.pdbx_seq_one_letter_code
_entity_poly.pdbx_strand_id
1 'polypeptide(L)'
;MMASDLPGMTGVDGTAFEVFSMHELTTGTFDEGLRRAGDALAVVFFWGVDCFNCEAAKKTMLAQREAIEALGLCWFHANVYADMALGKRFALHGVPTFFFFHEGRKLGRATGWQGLPQFRLAVAAAREKIAAAGGKTGQQEGS
;
A
#
# COMPACT_ATOMS: atom_id res chain seq x y z
N MET A 1 14.39 -17.84 3.17
CA MET A 1 14.50 -16.87 4.27
C MET A 1 13.09 -16.50 4.66
N MET A 2 12.73 -16.74 5.93
CA MET A 2 11.41 -16.37 6.45
C MET A 2 11.41 -14.86 6.71
N ALA A 3 10.29 -14.17 6.47
CA ALA A 3 10.24 -12.73 6.71
C ALA A 3 10.54 -12.39 8.19
N SER A 4 10.27 -13.32 9.10
CA SER A 4 10.42 -13.20 10.56
C SER A 4 11.82 -12.78 11.09
N ASP A 5 12.89 -12.88 10.29
CA ASP A 5 14.27 -12.62 10.73
C ASP A 5 14.80 -11.20 10.37
N LEU A 6 13.97 -10.32 9.81
CA LEU A 6 14.36 -8.94 9.51
C LEU A 6 14.37 -8.04 10.77
N PRO A 7 15.36 -7.13 10.95
CA PRO A 7 15.38 -6.17 12.05
C PRO A 7 14.09 -5.34 12.10
N GLY A 8 13.37 -5.36 13.22
CA GLY A 8 12.08 -4.66 13.37
C GLY A 8 10.83 -5.51 13.07
N MET A 9 11.00 -6.80 12.78
CA MET A 9 9.90 -7.77 12.62
C MET A 9 9.69 -8.74 13.81
N THR A 10 10.54 -8.70 14.84
CA THR A 10 10.35 -9.49 16.05
C THR A 10 8.98 -9.20 16.68
N GLY A 11 8.11 -10.22 16.76
CA GLY A 11 6.74 -10.11 17.27
C GLY A 11 5.68 -9.74 16.23
N VAL A 12 6.05 -9.62 14.95
CA VAL A 12 5.12 -9.29 13.86
C VAL A 12 4.74 -10.55 13.08
N ASP A 13 3.44 -10.77 12.88
CA ASP A 13 2.95 -11.83 11.98
C ASP A 13 3.20 -11.42 10.51
N GLY A 14 4.24 -11.98 9.89
CA GLY A 14 4.62 -11.72 8.51
C GLY A 14 3.76 -12.38 7.45
N THR A 15 2.79 -13.24 7.82
CA THR A 15 2.06 -14.11 6.88
C THR A 15 1.40 -13.34 5.74
N ALA A 16 0.76 -12.20 6.04
CA ALA A 16 0.13 -11.38 5.01
C ALA A 16 1.15 -10.75 4.05
N PHE A 17 2.34 -10.38 4.54
CA PHE A 17 3.39 -9.82 3.68
C PHE A 17 3.87 -10.87 2.67
N GLU A 18 4.06 -12.11 3.12
CA GLU A 18 4.47 -13.21 2.26
C GLU A 18 3.37 -13.61 1.26
N VAL A 19 2.14 -13.84 1.74
CA VAL A 19 1.02 -14.30 0.90
C VAL A 19 0.68 -13.30 -0.20
N PHE A 20 0.72 -12.00 0.08
CA PHE A 20 0.41 -10.96 -0.90
C PHE A 20 1.65 -10.42 -1.63
N SER A 21 2.82 -11.05 -1.45
CA SER A 21 4.10 -10.62 -2.04
C SER A 21 4.39 -9.14 -1.80
N MET A 22 4.13 -8.65 -0.58
CA MET A 22 4.34 -7.27 -0.22
C MET A 22 5.83 -6.99 -0.04
N HIS A 23 6.36 -6.00 -0.77
CA HIS A 23 7.77 -5.61 -0.64
C HIS A 23 7.97 -4.49 0.39
N GLU A 24 8.97 -4.64 1.24
CA GLU A 24 9.30 -3.62 2.25
C GLU A 24 9.84 -2.34 1.60
N LEU A 25 9.35 -1.19 2.08
CA LEU A 25 9.87 0.13 1.77
C LEU A 25 10.34 0.83 3.05
N THR A 26 11.49 1.50 2.92
CA THR A 26 12.05 2.42 3.90
C THR A 26 12.13 3.81 3.27
N THR A 27 12.44 4.84 4.06
CA THR A 27 12.70 6.20 3.55
C THR A 27 13.69 6.21 2.39
N GLY A 28 14.74 5.38 2.45
CA GLY A 28 15.78 5.31 1.40
C GLY A 28 15.36 4.54 0.15
N THR A 29 14.41 3.61 0.25
CA THR A 29 13.99 2.75 -0.87
C THR A 29 12.62 3.10 -1.45
N PHE A 30 11.88 4.00 -0.80
CA PHE A 30 10.48 4.29 -1.12
C PHE A 30 10.24 4.68 -2.58
N ASP A 31 10.96 5.70 -3.06
CA ASP A 31 10.73 6.26 -4.39
C ASP A 31 11.17 5.32 -5.51
N GLU A 32 12.31 4.64 -5.32
CA GLU A 32 12.80 3.62 -6.25
C GLU A 32 11.88 2.40 -6.28
N GLY A 33 11.35 1.97 -5.13
CA GLY A 33 10.38 0.88 -5.05
C GLY A 33 9.09 1.21 -5.83
N LEU A 34 8.55 2.41 -5.65
CA LEU A 34 7.38 2.86 -6.42
C LEU A 34 7.68 2.98 -7.92
N ARG A 35 8.88 3.41 -8.31
CA ARG A 35 9.28 3.48 -9.72
C ARG A 35 9.30 2.08 -10.37
N ARG A 36 9.71 1.05 -9.63
CA ARG A 36 9.71 -0.35 -10.11
C ARG A 36 8.33 -0.93 -10.32
N ALA A 37 7.29 -0.36 -9.70
CA ALA A 37 5.91 -0.76 -9.94
C ALA A 37 5.42 -0.39 -11.35
N GLY A 38 6.09 0.54 -12.04
CA GLY A 38 5.74 0.93 -13.41
C GLY A 38 4.32 1.49 -13.52
N ASP A 39 3.56 0.92 -14.45
CA ASP A 39 2.15 1.23 -14.74
C ASP A 39 1.16 0.47 -13.83
N ALA A 40 1.65 -0.38 -12.93
CA ALA A 40 0.78 -1.05 -11.97
C ALA A 40 0.21 -0.04 -10.96
N LEU A 41 -1.03 -0.29 -10.52
CA LEU A 41 -1.59 0.39 -9.35
C LEU A 41 -0.89 -0.13 -8.08
N ALA A 42 0.05 0.66 -7.56
CA ALA A 42 0.78 0.35 -6.36
C ALA A 42 0.00 0.76 -5.10
N VAL A 43 0.10 -0.05 -4.05
CA VAL A 43 -0.43 0.26 -2.73
C VAL A 43 0.66 0.07 -1.68
N VAL A 44 0.84 1.08 -0.82
CA VAL A 44 1.75 0.99 0.33
C VAL A 44 0.94 0.90 1.60
N PHE A 45 1.07 -0.23 2.30
CA PHE A 45 0.51 -0.47 3.63
C PHE A 45 1.47 0.07 4.71
N PHE A 46 1.12 1.19 5.32
CA PHE A 46 1.82 1.74 6.48
C PHE A 46 1.28 1.13 7.78
N TRP A 47 2.18 0.55 8.57
CA TRP A 47 1.89 -0.18 9.81
C TRP A 47 2.92 0.10 10.90
N GLY A 48 2.72 -0.47 12.09
CA GLY A 48 3.68 -0.41 13.20
C GLY A 48 3.66 -1.67 14.05
N VAL A 49 4.76 -1.94 14.76
CA VAL A 49 4.86 -3.07 15.72
C VAL A 49 3.82 -2.90 16.84
N ASP A 50 3.30 -4.01 17.35
CA ASP A 50 2.26 -4.06 18.40
C ASP A 50 0.97 -3.28 18.06
N CYS A 51 0.69 -3.11 16.77
CA CYS A 51 -0.52 -2.45 16.28
C CYS A 51 -1.67 -3.45 16.11
N PHE A 52 -2.55 -3.55 17.11
CA PHE A 52 -3.74 -4.42 17.05
C PHE A 52 -4.57 -4.24 15.77
N ASN A 53 -4.82 -3.00 15.36
CA ASN A 53 -5.59 -2.70 14.14
C ASN A 53 -4.87 -3.18 12.86
N CYS A 54 -3.54 -3.18 12.86
CA CYS A 54 -2.74 -3.66 11.75
C CYS A 54 -2.81 -5.20 11.67
N GLU A 55 -2.75 -5.89 12.81
CA GLU A 55 -2.94 -7.34 12.89
C GLU A 55 -4.36 -7.76 12.46
N ALA A 56 -5.39 -7.03 12.92
CA ALA A 56 -6.78 -7.26 12.52
C ALA A 56 -6.98 -7.08 11.01
N ALA A 57 -6.36 -6.05 10.42
CA ALA A 57 -6.36 -5.83 8.97
C ALA A 57 -5.71 -7.01 8.24
N LYS A 58 -4.48 -7.43 8.61
CA LYS A 58 -3.78 -8.57 8.01
C LYS A 58 -4.60 -9.85 8.07
N LYS A 59 -5.17 -10.18 9.23
CA LYS A 59 -6.02 -11.38 9.40
C LYS A 59 -7.27 -11.34 8.51
N THR A 60 -7.91 -10.18 8.41
CA THR A 60 -9.10 -10.03 7.56
C THR A 60 -8.74 -10.15 6.08
N MET A 61 -7.62 -9.57 5.65
CA MET A 61 -7.11 -9.72 4.28
C MET A 61 -6.81 -11.18 3.96
N LEU A 62 -6.14 -11.90 4.87
CA LEU A 62 -5.84 -13.33 4.72
C LEU A 62 -7.12 -14.18 4.63
N ALA A 63 -8.15 -13.88 5.43
CA ALA A 63 -9.43 -14.57 5.38
C ALA A 63 -10.21 -14.32 4.08
N GLN A 64 -9.83 -13.30 3.29
CA GLN A 64 -10.45 -12.91 2.02
C GLN A 64 -9.42 -12.89 0.88
N ARG A 65 -8.43 -13.79 0.94
CA ARG A 65 -7.24 -13.80 0.10
C ARG A 65 -7.56 -13.64 -1.38
N GLU A 66 -8.43 -14.48 -1.93
CA GLU A 66 -8.75 -14.51 -3.36
C GLU A 66 -9.35 -13.17 -3.80
N ALA A 67 -10.15 -12.55 -2.93
CA ALA A 67 -10.79 -11.28 -3.21
C ALA A 67 -9.81 -10.10 -3.14
N ILE A 68 -8.75 -10.19 -2.32
CA ILE A 68 -7.64 -9.23 -2.27
C ILE A 68 -6.73 -9.38 -3.49
N GLU A 69 -6.37 -10.62 -3.86
CA GLU A 69 -5.56 -10.93 -5.04
C GLU A 69 -6.26 -10.47 -6.33
N ALA A 70 -7.58 -10.67 -6.43
CA ALA A 70 -8.40 -10.21 -7.55
C ALA A 70 -8.41 -8.67 -7.74
N LEU A 71 -7.90 -7.88 -6.78
CA LEU A 71 -7.75 -6.44 -6.94
C LEU A 71 -6.59 -6.07 -7.88
N GLY A 72 -5.65 -6.97 -8.14
CA GLY A 72 -4.52 -6.75 -9.06
C GLY A 72 -3.69 -5.54 -8.68
N LEU A 73 -3.23 -5.48 -7.43
CA LEU A 73 -2.41 -4.40 -6.88
C LEU A 73 -0.95 -4.83 -6.75
N CYS A 74 -0.02 -3.90 -6.98
CA CYS A 74 1.38 -4.07 -6.61
C CYS A 74 1.56 -3.66 -5.14
N TRP A 75 1.85 -4.63 -4.26
CA TRP A 75 1.85 -4.39 -2.82
C TRP A 75 3.24 -4.03 -2.26
N PHE A 76 3.24 -3.04 -1.39
CA PHE A 76 4.37 -2.65 -0.56
C PHE A 76 3.92 -2.49 0.89
N HIS A 77 4.86 -2.57 1.82
CA HIS A 77 4.61 -2.24 3.23
C HIS A 77 5.74 -1.39 3.82
N ALA A 78 5.42 -0.59 4.83
CA ALA A 78 6.40 0.22 5.55
C ALA A 78 6.05 0.28 7.05
N ASN A 79 7.01 -0.06 7.89
CA ASN A 79 6.90 0.08 9.34
C ASN A 79 7.25 1.52 9.75
N VAL A 80 6.24 2.35 10.03
CA VAL A 80 6.44 3.77 10.35
C VAL A 80 6.78 4.03 11.82
N TYR A 81 6.72 3.00 12.66
CA TYR A 81 7.24 3.08 14.03
C TYR A 81 8.75 2.89 14.06
N ALA A 82 9.29 2.06 13.16
CA ALA A 82 10.73 1.94 12.94
C ALA A 82 11.30 3.08 12.08
N ASP A 83 10.53 3.55 11.09
CA ASP A 83 10.91 4.65 10.21
C ASP A 83 9.92 5.82 10.28
N MET A 84 10.10 6.66 11.31
CA MET A 84 9.23 7.82 11.54
C MET A 84 9.33 8.89 10.45
N ALA A 85 10.39 8.89 9.63
CA ALA A 85 10.54 9.87 8.55
C ALA A 85 9.47 9.65 7.46
N LEU A 86 9.12 8.39 7.15
CA LEU A 86 7.97 8.08 6.30
C LEU A 86 6.64 8.56 6.91
N GLY A 87 6.43 8.34 8.21
CA GLY A 87 5.24 8.81 8.92
C GLY A 87 5.03 10.31 8.80
N LYS A 88 6.12 11.09 8.94
CA LYS A 88 6.11 12.55 8.75
C LYS A 88 5.88 12.93 7.29
N ARG A 89 6.59 12.29 6.34
CA ARG A 89 6.48 12.55 4.89
C ARG A 89 5.04 12.43 4.39
N PHE A 90 4.28 11.48 4.91
CA PHE A 90 2.89 11.24 4.51
C PHE A 90 1.85 11.84 5.46
N ALA A 91 2.28 12.63 6.46
CA ALA A 91 1.42 13.22 7.48
C ALA A 91 0.46 12.18 8.10
N LEU A 92 1.01 11.04 8.51
CA LEU A 92 0.22 9.96 9.10
C LEU A 92 -0.23 10.35 10.51
N HIS A 93 -1.54 10.29 10.73
CA HIS A 93 -2.15 10.46 12.05
C HIS A 93 -2.54 9.13 12.71
N GLY A 94 -2.28 8.01 12.04
CA GLY A 94 -2.59 6.68 12.54
C GLY A 94 -2.29 5.57 11.53
N VAL A 95 -2.25 4.34 12.05
CA VAL A 95 -2.07 3.10 11.29
C VAL A 95 -3.19 2.11 11.65
N PRO A 96 -3.57 1.19 10.75
CA PRO A 96 -3.07 1.01 9.39
C PRO A 96 -3.50 2.16 8.46
N THR A 97 -2.66 2.55 7.51
CA THR A 97 -3.05 3.46 6.41
C THR A 97 -2.51 2.93 5.09
N PHE A 98 -3.33 2.96 4.05
CA PHE A 98 -2.98 2.49 2.71
C PHE A 98 -2.93 3.67 1.76
N PHE A 99 -1.80 3.89 1.09
CA PHE A 99 -1.70 4.90 0.04
C PHE A 99 -1.59 4.26 -1.34
N PHE A 100 -2.31 4.83 -2.30
CA PHE A 100 -2.34 4.35 -3.68
C PHE A 100 -1.46 5.23 -4.56
N PHE A 101 -0.68 4.61 -5.43
CA PHE A 101 0.24 5.28 -6.34
C PHE A 101 0.14 4.68 -7.75
N HIS A 102 0.45 5.49 -8.75
CA HIS A 102 0.64 5.07 -10.13
C HIS A 102 1.73 5.95 -10.74
N GLU A 103 2.77 5.35 -11.34
CA GLU A 103 3.92 6.06 -11.90
C GLU A 103 4.54 7.07 -10.91
N GLY A 104 4.70 6.64 -9.64
CA GLY A 104 5.23 7.48 -8.55
C GLY A 104 4.28 8.58 -8.05
N ARG A 105 3.12 8.79 -8.68
CA ARG A 105 2.15 9.81 -8.29
C ARG A 105 1.16 9.28 -7.26
N LYS A 106 0.98 10.02 -6.16
CA LYS A 106 0.00 9.70 -5.12
C LYS A 106 -1.42 9.95 -5.62
N LEU A 107 -2.24 8.91 -5.67
CA LEU A 107 -3.63 8.97 -6.14
C LEU A 107 -4.62 9.20 -5.00
N GLY A 108 -4.37 8.63 -3.83
CA GLY A 108 -5.29 8.70 -2.70
C GLY A 108 -4.86 7.83 -1.54
N ARG A 109 -5.75 7.67 -0.55
CA ARG A 109 -5.52 6.81 0.61
C ARG A 109 -6.80 6.18 1.15
N ALA A 110 -6.66 5.07 1.85
CA ALA A 110 -7.64 4.52 2.78
C ALA A 110 -7.03 4.54 4.19
N THR A 111 -7.70 5.19 5.15
CA THR A 111 -7.21 5.30 6.53
C THR A 111 -7.97 4.32 7.42
N GLY A 112 -7.24 3.52 8.19
CA GLY A 112 -7.79 2.36 8.89
C GLY A 112 -8.15 1.23 7.92
N TRP A 113 -8.49 0.08 8.51
CA TRP A 113 -9.13 -1.01 7.80
C TRP A 113 -10.60 -1.06 8.17
N GLN A 114 -11.47 -0.78 7.22
CA GLN A 114 -12.93 -0.80 7.39
C GLN A 114 -13.58 -2.04 6.75
N GLY A 115 -12.77 -2.99 6.28
CA GLY A 115 -13.21 -4.14 5.50
C GLY A 115 -13.01 -3.98 3.99
N LEU A 116 -13.11 -5.11 3.30
CA LEU A 116 -12.92 -5.20 1.86
C LEU A 116 -13.85 -4.29 1.03
N PRO A 117 -15.16 -4.11 1.35
CA PRO A 117 -16.03 -3.25 0.53
C PRO A 117 -15.51 -1.81 0.44
N GLN A 118 -15.12 -1.21 1.56
CA GLN A 118 -14.58 0.15 1.62
C GLN A 118 -13.20 0.21 0.94
N PHE A 119 -12.37 -0.82 1.12
CA PHE A 119 -11.09 -0.89 0.43
C PHE A 119 -11.25 -0.95 -1.10
N ARG A 120 -12.24 -1.71 -1.60
CA ARG A 120 -12.58 -1.76 -3.04
C ARG A 120 -13.00 -0.41 -3.59
N LEU A 121 -13.76 0.38 -2.83
CA LEU A 121 -14.12 1.74 -3.25
C LEU A 121 -12.88 2.64 -3.38
N ALA A 122 -11.93 2.54 -2.44
CA ALA A 122 -10.67 3.29 -2.52
C ALA A 122 -9.81 2.87 -3.74
N VAL A 123 -9.78 1.56 -4.05
CA VAL A 123 -9.12 1.03 -5.25
C VAL A 123 -9.81 1.53 -6.52
N ALA A 124 -11.13 1.48 -6.60
CA ALA A 124 -11.90 1.99 -7.74
C ALA A 124 -11.62 3.49 -7.98
N ALA A 125 -11.68 4.31 -6.93
CA ALA A 125 -11.36 5.74 -7.02
C ALA A 125 -9.92 6.01 -7.47
N ALA A 126 -8.96 5.16 -7.08
CA ALA A 126 -7.59 5.26 -7.58
C ALA A 126 -7.50 4.93 -9.09
N ARG A 127 -8.19 3.87 -9.54
CA ARG A 127 -8.25 3.49 -10.97
C ARG A 127 -8.93 4.56 -11.82
N GLU A 128 -10.00 5.19 -11.32
CA GLU A 128 -10.64 6.32 -11.99
C GLU A 128 -9.68 7.49 -12.20
N LYS A 129 -8.82 7.79 -11.20
CA LYS A 129 -7.79 8.83 -11.33
C LYS A 129 -6.73 8.50 -12.37
N ILE A 130 -6.36 7.22 -12.52
CA ILE A 130 -5.46 6.75 -13.59
C ILE A 130 -6.13 6.98 -14.95
N ALA A 131 -7.36 6.54 -15.13
CA ALA A 131 -8.10 6.69 -16.38
C ALA A 131 -8.27 8.18 -16.76
N ALA A 132 -8.61 9.04 -15.79
CA ALA A 132 -8.75 10.47 -16.00
C ALA A 132 -7.42 11.17 -16.32
N ALA A 133 -6.27 10.64 -15.88
CA ALA A 133 -4.96 11.16 -16.24
C ALA A 133 -4.59 10.77 -17.68
N GLY A 134 -4.86 9.53 -18.09
CA GLY A 134 -4.61 9.06 -19.47
C GLY A 134 -5.44 9.80 -20.53
N GLY A 135 -6.70 10.14 -20.21
CA GLY A 135 -7.56 10.91 -21.11
C GLY A 135 -7.11 12.35 -21.36
N LYS A 136 -6.40 12.97 -20.40
CA LYS A 136 -5.88 14.34 -20.54
C LYS A 136 -4.67 14.45 -21.46
N THR A 137 -3.86 13.39 -21.55
CA THR A 137 -2.69 13.34 -22.43
C THR A 137 -3.10 13.24 -23.92
N GLY A 138 -4.22 12.58 -24.23
CA GLY A 138 -4.72 12.43 -25.61
C GLY A 138 -5.45 13.65 -26.19
N GLN A 139 -5.66 14.72 -25.42
CA GLN A 139 -6.44 15.90 -25.86
C GLN A 139 -5.57 17.14 -26.14
N GLN A 140 -4.23 17.02 -26.11
CA GLN A 140 -3.29 18.14 -26.35
C GLN A 140 -2.57 18.10 -27.71
N GLU A 141 -2.82 17.12 -28.59
CA GLU A 141 -2.30 17.11 -29.96
C GLU A 141 -3.39 17.56 -30.94
N GLY A 142 -3.59 18.87 -31.03
CA GLY A 142 -4.57 19.43 -31.96
C GLY A 142 -4.80 20.93 -31.79
N SER A 143 -3.81 21.74 -32.15
CA SER A 143 -4.02 23.12 -32.60
C SER A 143 -2.92 23.56 -33.55
#